data_AF-A0A354CR35-F1
#
_entry.id   AF-A0A354CR35-F1
#
_cell.length_a   1.000
_cell.length_b   1.000
_cell.length_c   1.000
_cell.angle_alpha   90.00
_cell.angle_beta   90.00
_cell.angle_gamma   90.00
#
_symmetry.space_group_name_H-M   'P 1'
#
loop_
_entity.id
_entity.type
_entity.pdbx_description
1 polymer ?
#
loop_
_entity_poly.entity_id
_entity_poly.type
_entity_poly.pdbx_seq_one_letter_code
_entity_poly.pdbx_strand_id
1 'polypeptide(L)'
;MLFNAACSQSVEDVEIVSESGTTIYEHDRTAAESKGFSDEAAVTVPAEESSPGETDVTEEHTDTSSVSDTFAEDSAATATAAESSKQSHTVTAAVTKAPVVTTAAAAKPPVTAAAVTKPPAIITTPVITTAAPEKPVSSKGFKVSGTKLLDANGNEFVMRGINHAHVWFRDNLDQALQGIANTGANCVRIVLGDGNSSGGNNWGPTSESEIKNIIQKCKSRNLICILDSHNATGSDSVSDLNKAVEYWKRVKNAFIGEEKYVIINIANEWYGSWNNLDKWANAYVDAVKALRSAGIRNTIMVDSAGWGQCAKSVAQYGEKIFNADPEKNTMFSIHMYGSAGGNKNQIKTNIDNVLNKNLCLVIGEFGWNHSDGDVDEDYIMQYCSQKNVGYIAWSWKGNGGGVEYLDISYDWEGNNLSDWGVNLVNNTYGIRKTSKRCTVF
;
A
#
# COMPACT_ATOMS: atom_id res chain seq x y z
N MET A 1 -7.16 42.76 23.12
CA MET A 1 -7.30 42.57 24.59
C MET A 1 -7.10 41.09 24.85
N LEU A 2 -6.00 40.69 25.50
CA LEU A 2 -5.92 40.37 26.95
C LEU A 2 -6.62 39.02 27.25
N PHE A 3 -5.89 37.93 27.54
CA PHE A 3 -5.33 37.53 28.85
C PHE A 3 -6.42 37.11 29.86
N ASN A 4 -6.31 36.06 30.69
CA ASN A 4 -5.36 34.92 30.81
C ASN A 4 -6.18 33.70 31.37
N ALA A 5 -5.72 32.56 31.91
CA ALA A 5 -4.46 31.98 32.42
C ALA A 5 -4.53 30.43 32.17
N ALA A 6 -3.47 29.65 31.91
CA ALA A 6 -2.15 29.44 32.53
C ALA A 6 -2.13 28.41 33.68
N CYS A 7 -1.29 27.38 33.53
CA CYS A 7 -0.81 26.50 34.60
C CYS A 7 0.63 26.07 34.24
N SER A 8 1.54 25.97 35.21
CA SER A 8 2.97 25.83 34.98
C SER A 8 3.63 24.80 35.90
N GLN A 9 4.75 24.24 35.45
CA GLN A 9 5.95 24.06 36.27
C GLN A 9 7.19 23.84 35.38
N SER A 10 8.36 24.02 35.97
CA SER A 10 9.62 24.32 35.26
C SER A 10 10.78 23.44 35.76
N VAL A 11 11.71 23.08 34.88
CA VAL A 11 13.06 22.63 35.26
C VAL A 11 14.10 23.23 34.31
N GLU A 12 14.90 24.15 34.87
CA GLU A 12 16.30 24.52 34.61
C GLU A 12 16.91 24.32 33.20
N ASP A 13 17.31 25.44 32.59
CA ASP A 13 18.21 25.51 31.42
C ASP A 13 19.68 25.24 31.80
N VAL A 14 20.47 24.76 30.83
CA VAL A 14 21.94 24.73 30.90
C VAL A 14 22.51 25.45 29.67
N GLU A 15 23.12 26.62 29.87
CA GLU A 15 23.84 27.31 28.80
C GLU A 15 25.11 26.53 28.42
N ILE A 16 25.33 26.33 27.11
CA ILE A 16 26.64 26.03 26.54
C ILE A 16 27.00 27.17 25.59
N VAL A 17 27.93 28.01 26.03
CA VAL A 17 28.57 29.02 25.18
C VAL A 17 29.40 28.31 24.10
N SER A 18 29.28 28.77 22.86
CA SER A 18 30.26 28.47 21.81
C SER A 18 30.67 29.78 21.13
N GLU A 19 31.95 29.90 20.81
CA GLU A 19 32.59 31.19 20.51
C GLU A 19 32.49 31.61 19.04
N SER A 20 32.76 32.89 18.80
CA SER A 20 32.80 33.51 17.48
C SER A 20 33.87 32.88 16.55
N GLY A 21 33.48 32.60 15.31
CA GLY A 21 34.32 31.94 14.31
C GLY A 21 34.15 32.47 12.89
N THR A 22 34.21 33.80 12.70
CA THR A 22 34.13 34.41 11.37
C THR A 22 35.31 33.97 10.50
N THR A 23 35.06 33.49 9.28
CA THR A 23 36.05 33.47 8.20
C THR A 23 35.37 33.83 6.88
N ILE A 24 35.94 34.79 6.17
CA ILE A 24 35.41 35.33 4.91
C ILE A 24 36.17 34.66 3.76
N TYR A 25 35.43 34.21 2.73
CA TYR A 25 35.98 34.02 1.38
C TYR A 25 34.99 34.57 0.36
N GLU A 26 35.14 35.86 0.05
CA GLU A 26 34.74 36.36 -1.26
C GLU A 26 35.62 35.71 -2.32
N HIS A 27 35.03 35.32 -3.45
CA HIS A 27 35.77 35.33 -4.71
C HIS A 27 34.88 35.88 -5.81
N ASP A 28 35.03 37.18 -6.05
CA ASP A 28 34.41 37.93 -7.13
C ASP A 28 35.04 37.56 -8.50
N ARG A 29 34.41 38.08 -9.58
CA ARG A 29 34.69 37.96 -11.03
C ARG A 29 34.03 36.76 -11.72
N THR A 30 33.39 36.92 -12.87
CA THR A 30 33.05 38.15 -13.63
C THR A 30 31.87 37.86 -14.56
N ALA A 31 30.94 38.81 -14.69
CA ALA A 31 30.08 38.86 -15.87
C ALA A 31 30.88 39.37 -17.08
N ALA A 32 30.59 38.84 -18.27
CA ALA A 32 31.16 39.32 -19.53
C ALA A 32 30.03 39.64 -20.51
N GLU A 33 29.94 40.90 -20.93
CA GLU A 33 29.01 41.32 -21.98
C GLU A 33 29.41 40.74 -23.35
N SER A 34 28.44 40.50 -24.22
CA SER A 34 28.66 40.56 -25.66
C SER A 34 27.55 41.35 -26.36
N LYS A 35 27.96 42.43 -27.02
CA LYS A 35 27.23 43.06 -28.14
C LYS A 35 27.55 42.20 -29.38
N GLY A 36 26.71 42.04 -30.41
CA GLY A 36 25.65 42.91 -30.94
C GLY A 36 25.92 43.11 -32.45
N PHE A 37 24.92 43.49 -33.25
CA PHE A 37 24.89 43.45 -34.74
C PHE A 37 24.71 42.02 -35.32
N SER A 38 23.92 41.80 -36.39
CA SER A 38 23.09 42.73 -37.19
C SER A 38 22.12 42.01 -38.13
N ASP A 39 21.01 42.68 -38.47
CA ASP A 39 20.25 42.71 -39.75
C ASP A 39 19.80 41.38 -40.42
N GLU A 40 18.76 41.31 -41.26
CA GLU A 40 17.51 42.06 -41.49
C GLU A 40 16.67 41.16 -42.43
N ALA A 41 15.34 41.09 -42.25
CA ALA A 41 14.37 40.85 -43.34
C ALA A 41 12.93 40.84 -42.78
N ALA A 42 12.12 41.83 -43.16
CA ALA A 42 10.67 41.82 -42.93
C ALA A 42 9.92 41.61 -44.25
N VAL A 43 8.80 40.89 -44.21
CA VAL A 43 7.78 40.86 -45.27
C VAL A 43 6.41 40.95 -44.58
N THR A 44 5.47 41.68 -45.18
CA THR A 44 4.36 42.30 -44.44
C THR A 44 3.06 42.27 -45.24
N VAL A 45 1.94 42.01 -44.54
CA VAL A 45 0.52 42.25 -44.94
C VAL A 45 0.00 41.55 -46.23
N PRO A 46 -1.33 41.46 -46.48
CA PRO A 46 -2.46 42.07 -45.77
C PRO A 46 -3.47 41.10 -45.12
N ALA A 47 -4.39 41.69 -44.37
CA ALA A 47 -5.67 41.13 -43.94
C ALA A 47 -6.81 41.86 -44.66
N GLU A 48 -8.01 41.26 -44.70
CA GLU A 48 -9.26 41.93 -45.07
C GLU A 48 -10.35 41.64 -44.02
N GLU A 49 -11.32 42.55 -43.91
CA GLU A 49 -12.41 42.52 -42.95
C GLU A 49 -13.70 41.96 -43.57
N SER A 50 -14.56 41.31 -42.78
CA SER A 50 -16.01 41.58 -42.82
C SER A 50 -16.75 40.97 -41.63
N SER A 51 -17.41 41.83 -40.85
CA SER A 51 -18.63 41.55 -40.07
C SER A 51 -19.80 42.32 -40.76
N PRO A 52 -21.09 42.22 -40.36
CA PRO A 52 -21.64 41.71 -39.09
C PRO A 52 -22.82 40.73 -39.22
N GLY A 53 -23.37 40.32 -38.09
CA GLY A 53 -24.66 39.62 -37.99
C GLY A 53 -25.12 39.45 -36.55
N GLU A 54 -25.99 40.34 -36.07
CA GLU A 54 -26.69 40.20 -34.78
C GLU A 54 -27.88 39.24 -34.92
N THR A 55 -28.13 38.39 -33.92
CA THR A 55 -29.49 38.14 -33.40
C THR A 55 -29.43 37.85 -31.91
N ASP A 56 -30.26 38.56 -31.16
CA ASP A 56 -30.50 38.41 -29.73
C ASP A 56 -31.28 37.12 -29.41
N VAL A 57 -31.02 36.49 -28.26
CA VAL A 57 -31.86 35.45 -27.66
C VAL A 57 -31.83 35.61 -26.14
N THR A 58 -32.96 36.05 -25.59
CA THR A 58 -33.15 36.32 -24.16
C THR A 58 -33.34 35.06 -23.32
N GLU A 59 -32.89 35.10 -22.06
CA GLU A 59 -33.41 34.22 -21.02
C GLU A 59 -34.88 34.55 -20.73
N GLU A 60 -35.74 33.54 -20.54
CA GLU A 60 -36.98 33.71 -19.78
C GLU A 60 -37.36 32.43 -19.03
N HIS A 61 -38.02 32.59 -17.88
CA HIS A 61 -38.47 31.49 -17.02
C HIS A 61 -39.58 30.66 -17.68
N THR A 62 -39.58 29.34 -17.45
CA THR A 62 -40.79 28.51 -17.51
C THR A 62 -41.17 28.06 -16.12
N ASP A 63 -42.28 28.60 -15.62
CA ASP A 63 -42.92 28.21 -14.36
C ASP A 63 -43.60 26.83 -14.52
N THR A 64 -43.59 25.99 -13.48
CA THR A 64 -44.33 24.71 -13.48
C THR A 64 -45.07 24.51 -12.16
N SER A 65 -46.39 24.61 -12.25
CA SER A 65 -47.32 24.53 -11.12
C SER A 65 -47.16 23.26 -10.27
N SER A 66 -46.91 23.44 -8.97
CA SER A 66 -47.16 22.40 -7.97
C SER A 66 -48.63 22.37 -7.58
N VAL A 67 -49.21 21.18 -7.50
CA VAL A 67 -50.57 20.97 -6.97
C VAL A 67 -50.47 20.84 -5.45
N SER A 68 -51.33 21.58 -4.74
CA SER A 68 -51.46 21.50 -3.29
C SER A 68 -52.19 20.25 -2.85
N ASP A 69 -51.69 19.60 -1.79
CA ASP A 69 -52.57 18.92 -0.84
C ASP A 69 -52.04 19.13 0.60
N THR A 70 -52.89 18.93 1.61
CA THR A 70 -52.75 19.61 2.92
C THR A 70 -52.89 18.68 4.14
N PHE A 71 -52.57 19.25 5.32
CA PHE A 71 -52.70 18.68 6.68
C PHE A 71 -51.64 17.62 7.08
N ALA A 72 -51.14 17.61 8.32
CA ALA A 72 -51.30 18.56 9.44
C ALA A 72 -50.09 18.53 10.38
N GLU A 73 -49.83 19.67 11.03
CA GLU A 73 -49.06 19.71 12.28
C GLU A 73 -49.98 19.39 13.47
N ASP A 74 -49.44 18.77 14.52
CA ASP A 74 -49.84 19.16 15.88
C ASP A 74 -48.63 19.13 16.83
N SER A 75 -48.75 19.96 17.83
CA SER A 75 -47.95 20.15 19.04
C SER A 75 -48.13 18.97 20.03
N ALA A 76 -47.53 18.94 21.23
CA ALA A 76 -46.73 19.93 21.96
C ALA A 76 -45.65 19.23 22.82
N ALA A 77 -44.73 20.00 23.39
CA ALA A 77 -43.79 19.52 24.40
C ALA A 77 -44.34 19.72 25.83
N THR A 78 -43.91 18.89 26.79
CA THR A 78 -43.47 19.35 28.12
C THR A 78 -42.72 18.27 28.91
N ALA A 79 -41.86 18.70 29.83
CA ALA A 79 -41.21 17.85 30.85
C ALA A 79 -42.11 17.77 32.12
N THR A 80 -41.83 17.02 33.20
CA THR A 80 -40.60 16.97 34.03
C THR A 80 -40.57 15.73 34.97
N ALA A 81 -39.40 15.51 35.62
CA ALA A 81 -39.16 15.00 37.00
C ALA A 81 -40.15 13.99 37.68
N ALA A 82 -39.72 12.97 38.43
CA ALA A 82 -38.41 12.38 38.77
C ALA A 82 -38.65 10.96 39.41
N GLU A 83 -37.89 10.31 40.31
CA GLU A 83 -36.68 10.59 41.12
C GLU A 83 -36.05 9.24 41.59
N SER A 84 -34.87 9.28 42.21
CA SER A 84 -34.20 8.32 43.12
C SER A 84 -34.83 6.94 43.40
N SER A 85 -34.03 5.90 43.16
CA SER A 85 -33.54 5.07 44.28
C SER A 85 -32.12 4.55 44.01
N LYS A 86 -31.32 4.38 45.07
CA LYS A 86 -29.98 3.77 45.01
C LYS A 86 -30.04 2.37 45.61
N GLN A 87 -29.40 1.39 44.97
CA GLN A 87 -28.80 0.28 45.70
C GLN A 87 -27.51 -0.20 45.04
N SER A 88 -26.48 -0.39 45.87
CA SER A 88 -25.15 -0.84 45.44
C SER A 88 -24.97 -2.29 45.84
N HIS A 89 -24.66 -3.16 44.89
CA HIS A 89 -24.31 -4.55 45.15
C HIS A 89 -22.80 -4.76 45.02
N THR A 90 -22.09 -4.51 46.12
CA THR A 90 -20.70 -4.94 46.30
C THR A 90 -20.62 -6.46 46.32
N VAL A 91 -20.05 -7.05 45.27
CA VAL A 91 -19.72 -8.48 45.24
C VAL A 91 -18.40 -8.69 46.01
N THR A 92 -18.51 -9.07 47.28
CA THR A 92 -17.35 -9.34 48.14
C THR A 92 -16.67 -10.65 47.75
N ALA A 93 -15.61 -10.58 46.94
CA ALA A 93 -14.78 -11.72 46.60
C ALA A 93 -13.97 -12.19 47.82
N ALA A 94 -14.40 -13.29 48.44
CA ALA A 94 -13.72 -13.89 49.59
C ALA A 94 -12.45 -14.64 49.18
N VAL A 95 -11.31 -13.95 49.14
CA VAL A 95 -9.99 -14.54 48.88
C VAL A 95 -9.55 -15.39 50.08
N THR A 96 -9.71 -16.71 50.01
CA THR A 96 -9.20 -17.64 51.01
C THR A 96 -7.69 -17.80 50.87
N LYS A 97 -6.96 -17.34 51.90
CA LYS A 97 -5.49 -17.25 51.90
C LYS A 97 -4.85 -18.60 52.22
N ALA A 98 -4.41 -19.32 51.19
CA ALA A 98 -3.66 -20.57 51.36
C ALA A 98 -2.32 -20.33 52.10
N PRO A 99 -1.90 -21.22 53.03
CA PRO A 99 -0.64 -21.06 53.76
C PRO A 99 0.57 -21.40 52.90
N VAL A 100 1.58 -20.52 52.91
CA VAL A 100 2.88 -20.79 52.30
C VAL A 100 3.66 -21.73 53.21
N VAL A 101 3.94 -22.95 52.74
CA VAL A 101 4.80 -23.92 53.45
C VAL A 101 6.24 -23.76 52.96
N THR A 102 7.05 -23.01 53.71
CA THR A 102 8.50 -22.91 53.49
C THR A 102 9.21 -24.13 54.09
N THR A 103 9.42 -25.18 53.27
CA THR A 103 10.29 -26.30 53.66
C THR A 103 11.76 -25.86 53.67
N ALA A 104 12.34 -25.72 54.85
CA ALA A 104 13.76 -25.39 55.01
C ALA A 104 14.66 -26.52 54.45
N ALA A 105 15.78 -26.13 53.82
CA ALA A 105 16.74 -27.09 53.26
C ALA A 105 17.55 -27.77 54.39
N ALA A 106 17.31 -29.08 54.58
CA ALA A 106 18.10 -29.89 55.51
C ALA A 106 19.42 -30.33 54.85
N ALA A 107 20.56 -29.98 55.46
CA ALA A 107 21.88 -30.42 55.01
C ALA A 107 22.07 -31.93 55.20
N LYS A 108 22.64 -32.62 54.20
CA LYS A 108 23.08 -34.02 54.32
C LYS A 108 24.55 -34.09 54.78
N PRO A 109 24.93 -35.07 55.63
CA PRO A 109 26.31 -35.28 56.02
C PRO A 109 27.16 -35.82 54.84
N PRO A 110 28.50 -35.65 54.89
CA PRO A 110 29.39 -36.13 53.83
C PRO A 110 29.45 -37.66 53.80
N VAL A 111 29.37 -38.22 52.59
CA VAL A 111 29.63 -39.65 52.34
C VAL A 111 31.02 -39.78 51.69
N THR A 112 31.81 -40.73 52.18
CA THR A 112 33.18 -40.97 51.71
C THR A 112 33.23 -41.46 50.26
N ALA A 113 34.24 -40.99 49.51
CA ALA A 113 34.41 -41.35 48.11
C ALA A 113 34.95 -42.77 47.95
N ALA A 114 34.22 -43.61 47.23
CA ALA A 114 34.72 -44.86 46.65
C ALA A 114 35.08 -44.62 45.17
N ALA A 115 36.25 -45.10 44.73
CA ALA A 115 36.72 -44.86 43.37
C ALA A 115 35.96 -45.74 42.35
N VAL A 116 35.21 -45.10 41.45
CA VAL A 116 34.58 -45.76 40.29
C VAL A 116 35.48 -45.58 39.06
N THR A 117 35.93 -46.68 38.47
CA THR A 117 36.77 -46.66 37.26
C THR A 117 35.93 -46.28 36.04
N LYS A 118 36.39 -45.27 35.30
CA LYS A 118 35.71 -44.71 34.13
C LYS A 118 35.79 -45.68 32.93
N PRO A 119 34.66 -46.07 32.30
CA PRO A 119 34.68 -46.82 31.04
C PRO A 119 35.33 -46.01 29.90
N PRO A 120 35.95 -46.67 28.90
CA PRO A 120 36.55 -45.97 27.76
C PRO A 120 35.49 -45.20 26.97
N ALA A 121 35.84 -43.98 26.54
CA ALA A 121 34.93 -43.12 25.79
C ALA A 121 34.77 -43.63 24.35
N ILE A 122 33.56 -44.03 23.96
CA ILE A 122 33.24 -44.34 22.57
C ILE A 122 33.14 -43.00 21.81
N ILE A 123 34.08 -42.74 20.91
CA ILE A 123 34.06 -41.55 20.05
C ILE A 123 33.08 -41.80 18.89
N THR A 124 31.79 -41.58 19.14
CA THR A 124 30.79 -41.50 18.06
C THR A 124 30.94 -40.15 17.34
N THR A 125 31.69 -40.14 16.23
CA THR A 125 31.72 -38.99 15.32
C THR A 125 30.29 -38.71 14.81
N PRO A 126 29.75 -37.49 14.98
CA PRO A 126 28.44 -37.16 14.43
C PRO A 126 28.53 -37.14 12.90
N VAL A 127 27.81 -38.05 12.25
CA VAL A 127 27.60 -37.99 10.79
C VAL A 127 26.67 -36.82 10.52
N ILE A 128 27.24 -35.66 10.21
CA ILE A 128 26.49 -34.51 9.72
C ILE A 128 26.07 -34.82 8.29
N THR A 129 24.92 -35.49 8.14
CA THR A 129 24.27 -35.65 6.85
C THR A 129 23.81 -34.27 6.38
N THR A 130 24.64 -33.59 5.59
CA THR A 130 24.24 -32.39 4.86
C THR A 130 23.16 -32.78 3.86
N ALA A 131 21.90 -32.60 4.26
CA ALA A 131 20.78 -32.70 3.35
C ALA A 131 21.05 -31.76 2.16
N ALA A 132 21.00 -32.30 0.95
CA ALA A 132 21.05 -31.47 -0.25
C ALA A 132 19.88 -30.47 -0.19
N PRO A 133 20.06 -29.20 -0.60
CA PRO A 133 18.96 -28.25 -0.60
C PRO A 133 17.81 -28.82 -1.42
N GLU A 134 16.63 -28.93 -0.81
CA GLU A 134 15.46 -29.49 -1.51
C GLU A 134 15.19 -28.66 -2.77
N LYS A 135 15.20 -29.35 -3.91
CA LYS A 135 14.99 -28.71 -5.21
C LYS A 135 13.57 -28.12 -5.19
N PRO A 136 13.39 -26.79 -5.40
CA PRO A 136 12.10 -26.16 -5.15
C PRO A 136 10.96 -26.84 -5.90
N VAL A 137 9.87 -27.15 -5.17
CA VAL A 137 8.73 -27.87 -5.73
C VAL A 137 7.94 -26.92 -6.63
N SER A 138 8.05 -27.10 -7.95
CA SER A 138 7.34 -26.26 -8.92
C SER A 138 5.84 -26.30 -8.69
N SER A 139 5.25 -25.12 -8.54
CA SER A 139 3.83 -24.89 -8.36
C SER A 139 3.17 -24.51 -9.70
N LYS A 140 1.83 -24.59 -9.75
CA LYS A 140 1.06 -24.19 -10.93
C LYS A 140 1.12 -22.68 -11.20
N GLY A 141 1.39 -21.89 -10.17
CA GLY A 141 1.51 -20.44 -10.19
C GLY A 141 2.27 -19.91 -8.97
N PHE A 142 2.20 -18.62 -8.72
CA PHE A 142 2.73 -18.00 -7.49
C PHE A 142 2.18 -18.65 -6.22
N LYS A 143 3.01 -18.69 -5.18
CA LYS A 143 2.69 -19.29 -3.89
C LYS A 143 3.28 -18.51 -2.72
N VAL A 144 2.42 -18.07 -1.80
CA VAL A 144 2.85 -17.55 -0.48
C VAL A 144 3.36 -18.69 0.41
N SER A 145 4.48 -18.45 1.09
CA SER A 145 5.11 -19.34 2.05
C SER A 145 5.68 -18.52 3.23
N GLY A 146 4.86 -18.36 4.28
CA GLY A 146 5.17 -17.45 5.38
C GLY A 146 5.26 -15.99 4.89
N THR A 147 6.34 -15.30 5.24
CA THR A 147 6.64 -13.95 4.75
C THR A 147 6.98 -13.86 3.26
N LYS A 148 7.22 -14.98 2.57
CA LYS A 148 7.76 -15.01 1.20
C LYS A 148 6.68 -15.21 0.14
N LEU A 149 6.84 -14.52 -0.98
CA LEU A 149 6.20 -14.86 -2.24
C LEU A 149 7.17 -15.71 -3.08
N LEU A 150 6.74 -16.89 -3.50
CA LEU A 150 7.50 -17.80 -4.36
C LEU A 150 6.88 -17.82 -5.77
N ASP A 151 7.70 -17.78 -6.81
CA ASP A 151 7.26 -17.96 -8.19
C ASP A 151 6.92 -19.43 -8.52
N ALA A 152 6.46 -19.68 -9.75
CA ALA A 152 6.04 -21.02 -10.16
C ALA A 152 7.19 -22.06 -10.27
N ASN A 153 8.44 -21.60 -10.19
CA ASN A 153 9.63 -22.45 -10.09
C ASN A 153 10.11 -22.59 -8.64
N GLY A 154 9.39 -22.00 -7.67
CA GLY A 154 9.71 -22.02 -6.24
C GLY A 154 10.77 -21.02 -5.79
N ASN A 155 11.15 -20.06 -6.63
CA ASN A 155 12.14 -19.02 -6.28
C ASN A 155 11.47 -17.82 -5.59
N GLU A 156 12.14 -17.22 -4.61
CA GLU A 156 11.64 -16.04 -3.89
C GLU A 156 11.56 -14.81 -4.81
N PHE A 157 10.35 -14.33 -5.08
CA PHE A 157 10.08 -13.21 -5.96
C PHE A 157 9.78 -11.94 -5.14
N VAL A 158 10.77 -11.05 -5.07
CA VAL A 158 10.66 -9.76 -4.39
C VAL A 158 10.27 -8.69 -5.43
N MET A 159 9.09 -8.10 -5.27
CA MET A 159 8.56 -7.09 -6.20
C MET A 159 9.40 -5.81 -6.20
N ARG A 160 9.69 -5.30 -7.40
CA ARG A 160 10.34 -4.02 -7.68
C ARG A 160 9.67 -3.44 -8.92
N GLY A 161 8.57 -2.73 -8.70
CA GLY A 161 7.63 -2.37 -9.76
C GLY A 161 7.09 -0.95 -9.70
N ILE A 162 6.16 -0.67 -10.61
CA ILE A 162 5.51 0.63 -10.80
C ILE A 162 4.00 0.40 -11.00
N ASN A 163 3.16 1.31 -10.50
CA ASN A 163 1.73 1.35 -10.77
C ASN A 163 1.46 2.06 -12.11
N HIS A 164 0.57 1.51 -12.93
CA HIS A 164 0.10 2.11 -14.17
C HIS A 164 -1.43 2.29 -14.16
N ALA A 165 -1.82 3.55 -14.33
CA ALA A 165 -3.18 4.10 -14.38
C ALA A 165 -4.01 3.69 -15.62
N HIS A 166 -3.96 2.41 -16.03
CA HIS A 166 -4.52 1.93 -17.30
C HIS A 166 -5.98 2.28 -17.53
N VAL A 167 -6.85 2.20 -16.52
CA VAL A 167 -8.29 2.50 -16.69
C VAL A 167 -8.55 3.94 -17.18
N TRP A 168 -7.68 4.90 -16.84
CA TRP A 168 -7.76 6.29 -17.27
C TRP A 168 -6.94 6.58 -18.55
N PHE A 169 -5.88 5.81 -18.82
CA PHE A 169 -4.93 6.04 -19.93
C PHE A 169 -4.77 4.82 -20.84
N ARG A 170 -5.91 4.23 -21.23
CA ARG A 170 -6.05 2.95 -21.93
C ARG A 170 -5.22 2.83 -23.21
N ASP A 171 -5.09 3.93 -23.94
CA ASP A 171 -4.42 4.00 -25.25
C ASP A 171 -2.89 4.13 -25.14
N ASN A 172 -2.36 4.44 -23.95
CA ASN A 172 -0.93 4.58 -23.69
C ASN A 172 -0.26 3.29 -23.18
N LEU A 173 -1.02 2.19 -23.07
CA LEU A 173 -0.59 0.93 -22.43
C LEU A 173 0.71 0.33 -23.00
N ASP A 174 0.95 0.39 -24.32
CA ASP A 174 2.17 -0.18 -24.91
C ASP A 174 3.42 0.65 -24.61
N GLN A 175 3.30 1.97 -24.66
CA GLN A 175 4.34 2.92 -24.32
C GLN A 175 4.65 2.81 -22.82
N ALA A 176 3.63 2.89 -21.98
CA ALA A 176 3.74 2.80 -20.53
C ALA A 176 4.42 1.51 -20.08
N LEU A 177 3.95 0.35 -20.55
CA LEU A 177 4.57 -0.93 -20.20
C LEU A 177 6.01 -1.04 -20.72
N GLN A 178 6.34 -0.44 -21.87
CA GLN A 178 7.71 -0.46 -22.38
C GLN A 178 8.63 0.44 -21.55
N GLY A 179 8.21 1.66 -21.21
CA GLY A 179 8.95 2.57 -20.35
C GLY A 179 9.18 1.97 -18.96
N ILE A 180 8.14 1.41 -18.35
CA ILE A 180 8.22 0.66 -17.08
C ILE A 180 9.23 -0.50 -17.19
N ALA A 181 9.19 -1.30 -18.25
CA ALA A 181 10.17 -2.37 -18.46
C ALA A 181 11.62 -1.83 -18.64
N ASN A 182 11.80 -0.69 -19.31
CA ASN A 182 13.11 -0.05 -19.53
C ASN A 182 13.75 0.48 -18.22
N THR A 183 12.95 0.74 -17.16
CA THR A 183 13.49 1.02 -15.81
C THR A 183 14.23 -0.18 -15.21
N GLY A 184 13.91 -1.40 -15.66
CA GLY A 184 14.33 -2.66 -15.05
C GLY A 184 13.31 -3.26 -14.08
N ALA A 185 12.08 -2.72 -14.00
CA ALA A 185 11.00 -3.27 -13.17
C ALA A 185 10.74 -4.76 -13.46
N ASN A 186 10.44 -5.54 -12.42
CA ASN A 186 10.08 -6.96 -12.55
C ASN A 186 8.56 -7.22 -12.47
N CYS A 187 7.78 -6.22 -12.08
CA CYS A 187 6.33 -6.27 -12.04
C CYS A 187 5.70 -4.90 -12.29
N VAL A 188 4.41 -4.92 -12.62
CA VAL A 188 3.57 -3.74 -12.81
C VAL A 188 2.22 -3.99 -12.16
N ARG A 189 1.68 -2.99 -11.44
CA ARG A 189 0.32 -3.02 -10.91
C ARG A 189 -0.58 -2.20 -11.83
N ILE A 190 -1.59 -2.84 -12.41
CA ILE A 190 -2.45 -2.28 -13.45
C ILE A 190 -3.79 -1.92 -12.83
N VAL A 191 -4.07 -0.62 -12.80
CA VAL A 191 -5.33 -0.05 -12.32
C VAL A 191 -6.46 -0.36 -13.32
N LEU A 192 -7.44 -1.18 -12.93
CA LEU A 192 -8.63 -1.48 -13.74
C LEU A 192 -9.89 -0.86 -13.12
N GLY A 193 -10.91 -0.69 -13.96
CA GLY A 193 -12.27 -0.36 -13.52
C GLY A 193 -13.17 -1.59 -13.52
N ASP A 194 -13.99 -1.78 -12.49
CA ASP A 194 -14.94 -2.89 -12.37
C ASP A 194 -16.31 -2.63 -13.01
N GLY A 195 -16.57 -1.37 -13.42
CA GLY A 195 -17.80 -0.90 -14.05
C GLY A 195 -18.92 -0.47 -13.10
N ASN A 196 -18.64 -0.32 -11.81
CA ASN A 196 -19.65 0.10 -10.82
C ASN A 196 -19.37 1.52 -10.30
N SER A 197 -20.41 2.17 -9.75
CA SER A 197 -20.25 3.37 -8.93
C SER A 197 -20.06 3.01 -7.45
N SER A 198 -19.00 3.52 -6.82
CA SER A 198 -18.64 3.33 -5.41
C SER A 198 -17.88 4.57 -4.92
N GLY A 199 -18.34 5.24 -3.86
CA GLY A 199 -17.67 6.45 -3.32
C GLY A 199 -17.59 7.69 -4.24
N GLY A 200 -18.17 7.64 -5.45
CA GLY A 200 -17.99 8.63 -6.52
C GLY A 200 -17.16 8.11 -7.71
N ASN A 201 -16.38 7.05 -7.49
CA ASN A 201 -15.58 6.37 -8.50
C ASN A 201 -16.48 5.53 -9.41
N ASN A 202 -16.41 5.70 -10.73
CA ASN A 202 -17.36 5.11 -11.68
C ASN A 202 -16.70 4.54 -12.95
N TRP A 203 -15.47 4.03 -12.85
CA TRP A 203 -14.63 3.67 -13.99
C TRP A 203 -14.86 2.24 -14.52
N GLY A 204 -14.55 2.02 -15.81
CA GLY A 204 -14.63 0.71 -16.47
C GLY A 204 -16.03 0.35 -16.99
N PRO A 205 -16.36 -0.94 -17.14
CA PRO A 205 -15.53 -2.10 -16.81
C PRO A 205 -14.40 -2.34 -17.83
N THR A 206 -13.20 -2.63 -17.35
CA THR A 206 -12.15 -3.25 -18.17
C THR A 206 -12.60 -4.66 -18.57
N SER A 207 -12.57 -4.96 -19.87
CA SER A 207 -13.19 -6.18 -20.42
C SER A 207 -12.30 -7.43 -20.34
N GLU A 208 -12.87 -8.64 -20.42
CA GLU A 208 -12.09 -9.89 -20.35
C GLU A 208 -11.02 -9.98 -21.47
N SER A 209 -11.34 -9.54 -22.68
CA SER A 209 -10.41 -9.47 -23.82
C SER A 209 -9.31 -8.42 -23.61
N GLU A 210 -9.64 -7.29 -22.99
CA GLU A 210 -8.68 -6.24 -22.64
C GLU A 210 -7.71 -6.70 -21.54
N ILE A 211 -8.19 -7.44 -20.53
CA ILE A 211 -7.33 -8.05 -19.50
C ILE A 211 -6.40 -9.09 -20.13
N LYS A 212 -6.88 -9.93 -21.06
CA LYS A 212 -6.03 -10.87 -21.82
C LYS A 212 -4.92 -10.13 -22.58
N ASN A 213 -5.25 -9.01 -23.22
CA ASN A 213 -4.29 -8.14 -23.92
C ASN A 213 -3.26 -7.50 -22.96
N ILE A 214 -3.69 -7.00 -21.79
CA ILE A 214 -2.80 -6.48 -20.74
C ILE A 214 -1.82 -7.57 -20.28
N ILE A 215 -2.32 -8.77 -19.95
CA ILE A 215 -1.48 -9.90 -19.49
C ILE A 215 -0.47 -10.30 -20.56
N GLN A 216 -0.87 -10.37 -21.83
CA GLN A 216 0.03 -10.64 -22.95
C GLN A 216 1.11 -9.57 -23.11
N LYS A 217 0.75 -8.28 -23.01
CA LYS A 217 1.70 -7.15 -23.09
C LYS A 217 2.69 -7.16 -21.93
N CYS A 218 2.26 -7.41 -20.70
CA CYS A 218 3.14 -7.59 -19.54
C CYS A 218 4.10 -8.77 -19.72
N LYS A 219 3.58 -9.95 -20.12
CA LYS A 219 4.39 -11.15 -20.37
C LYS A 219 5.43 -10.94 -21.47
N SER A 220 5.08 -10.29 -22.58
CA SER A 220 6.03 -9.97 -23.67
C SER A 220 7.21 -9.09 -23.24
N ARG A 221 7.04 -8.34 -22.14
CA ARG A 221 8.06 -7.46 -21.55
C ARG A 221 8.71 -8.04 -20.29
N ASN A 222 8.37 -9.28 -19.93
CA ASN A 222 8.82 -9.99 -18.74
C ASN A 222 8.43 -9.33 -17.40
N LEU A 223 7.27 -8.65 -17.40
CA LEU A 223 6.67 -8.05 -16.21
C LEU A 223 5.62 -9.00 -15.62
N ILE A 224 5.70 -9.26 -14.31
CA ILE A 224 4.61 -9.87 -13.56
C ILE A 224 3.48 -8.85 -13.40
N CYS A 225 2.24 -9.29 -13.67
CA CYS A 225 1.07 -8.43 -13.74
C CYS A 225 0.25 -8.54 -12.46
N ILE A 226 0.23 -7.50 -11.64
CA ILE A 226 -0.75 -7.36 -10.56
C ILE A 226 -1.96 -6.65 -11.17
N LEU A 227 -3.13 -7.28 -11.16
CA LEU A 227 -4.37 -6.66 -11.62
C LEU A 227 -5.13 -6.12 -10.41
N ASP A 228 -5.60 -4.87 -10.49
CA ASP A 228 -6.31 -4.19 -9.40
C ASP A 228 -7.71 -3.71 -9.83
N SER A 229 -8.63 -3.58 -8.87
CA SER A 229 -10.02 -3.16 -9.07
C SER A 229 -10.29 -1.88 -8.29
N HIS A 230 -10.18 -0.73 -8.96
CA HIS A 230 -9.94 0.55 -8.29
C HIS A 230 -11.20 1.28 -7.80
N ASN A 231 -12.40 0.88 -8.21
CA ASN A 231 -13.62 1.63 -7.91
C ASN A 231 -13.93 1.71 -6.40
N ALA A 232 -13.52 0.71 -5.62
CA ALA A 232 -13.87 0.62 -4.20
C ALA A 232 -12.96 1.42 -3.24
N THR A 233 -11.96 2.14 -3.76
CA THR A 233 -11.03 3.02 -3.01
C THR A 233 -11.75 3.87 -1.96
N GLY A 234 -11.31 3.76 -0.70
CA GLY A 234 -11.83 4.54 0.42
C GLY A 234 -13.23 4.16 0.92
N SER A 235 -13.99 3.32 0.21
CA SER A 235 -15.36 2.97 0.60
C SER A 235 -15.40 1.97 1.76
N ASP A 236 -16.15 2.29 2.82
CA ASP A 236 -16.44 1.38 3.93
C ASP A 236 -17.59 0.39 3.63
N SER A 237 -18.18 0.45 2.43
CA SER A 237 -19.32 -0.38 2.03
C SER A 237 -18.87 -1.80 1.70
N VAL A 238 -19.35 -2.82 2.43
CA VAL A 238 -19.12 -4.24 2.09
C VAL A 238 -19.74 -4.59 0.73
N SER A 239 -20.80 -3.87 0.31
CA SER A 239 -21.35 -3.99 -1.04
C SER A 239 -20.32 -3.61 -2.11
N ASP A 240 -19.42 -2.67 -1.81
CA ASP A 240 -18.45 -2.17 -2.79
C ASP A 240 -17.27 -3.13 -2.97
N LEU A 241 -16.83 -3.81 -1.90
CA LEU A 241 -15.93 -4.96 -2.04
C LEU A 241 -16.59 -6.10 -2.82
N ASN A 242 -17.87 -6.39 -2.54
CA ASN A 242 -18.61 -7.45 -3.23
C ASN A 242 -18.75 -7.18 -4.74
N LYS A 243 -18.92 -5.92 -5.17
CA LYS A 243 -18.90 -5.53 -6.59
C LYS A 243 -17.58 -5.92 -7.28
N ALA A 244 -16.44 -5.63 -6.64
CA ALA A 244 -15.12 -6.01 -7.14
C ALA A 244 -14.94 -7.55 -7.19
N VAL A 245 -15.42 -8.28 -6.17
CA VAL A 245 -15.44 -9.76 -6.17
C VAL A 245 -16.28 -10.31 -7.31
N GLU A 246 -17.48 -9.76 -7.58
CA GLU A 246 -18.32 -10.18 -8.71
C GLU A 246 -17.70 -9.81 -10.07
N TYR A 247 -16.94 -8.71 -10.15
CA TYR A 247 -16.15 -8.39 -11.34
C TYR A 247 -15.06 -9.43 -11.59
N TRP A 248 -14.23 -9.77 -10.61
CA TRP A 248 -13.23 -10.84 -10.76
C TRP A 248 -13.86 -12.17 -11.15
N LYS A 249 -15.00 -12.54 -10.56
CA LYS A 249 -15.77 -13.74 -10.94
C LYS A 249 -16.27 -13.69 -12.38
N ARG A 250 -16.64 -12.51 -12.89
CA ARG A 250 -17.12 -12.25 -14.26
C ARG A 250 -16.02 -12.33 -15.32
N VAL A 251 -14.80 -11.86 -15.02
CA VAL A 251 -13.68 -11.81 -15.98
C VAL A 251 -12.57 -12.86 -15.76
N LYS A 252 -12.78 -13.83 -14.84
CA LYS A 252 -11.78 -14.84 -14.44
C LYS A 252 -11.14 -15.64 -15.58
N ASN A 253 -11.83 -15.82 -16.72
CA ASN A 253 -11.28 -16.55 -17.87
C ASN A 253 -10.21 -15.74 -18.63
N ALA A 254 -9.89 -14.52 -18.18
CA ALA A 254 -8.71 -13.77 -18.59
C ALA A 254 -7.41 -14.23 -17.91
N PHE A 255 -7.47 -14.78 -16.69
CA PHE A 255 -6.28 -15.02 -15.85
C PHE A 255 -6.22 -16.40 -15.16
N ILE A 256 -7.27 -17.22 -15.22
CA ILE A 256 -7.17 -18.65 -14.91
C ILE A 256 -6.30 -19.32 -15.97
N GLY A 257 -5.29 -20.08 -15.54
CA GLY A 257 -4.20 -20.59 -16.38
C GLY A 257 -3.00 -19.64 -16.51
N GLU A 258 -3.10 -18.40 -16.00
CA GLU A 258 -2.02 -17.41 -15.97
C GLU A 258 -1.47 -17.20 -14.54
N GLU A 259 -1.68 -18.16 -13.63
CA GLU A 259 -1.28 -18.05 -12.21
C GLU A 259 0.24 -17.92 -12.01
N LYS A 260 1.05 -18.22 -13.04
CA LYS A 260 2.51 -17.99 -13.06
C LYS A 260 2.91 -16.53 -13.29
N TYR A 261 2.01 -15.71 -13.84
CA TYR A 261 2.30 -14.36 -14.32
C TYR A 261 1.35 -13.29 -13.74
N VAL A 262 0.22 -13.71 -13.15
CA VAL A 262 -0.86 -12.82 -12.69
C VAL A 262 -1.18 -13.00 -11.22
N ILE A 263 -1.21 -11.89 -10.49
CA ILE A 263 -1.62 -11.75 -9.09
C ILE A 263 -2.86 -10.83 -9.05
N ILE A 264 -3.84 -11.12 -8.19
CA ILE A 264 -5.10 -10.37 -8.13
C ILE A 264 -5.17 -9.54 -6.84
N ASN A 265 -5.08 -8.21 -6.95
CA ASN A 265 -5.48 -7.25 -5.92
C ASN A 265 -7.02 -7.28 -5.86
N ILE A 266 -7.65 -7.64 -4.73
CA ILE A 266 -9.12 -7.79 -4.72
C ILE A 266 -9.82 -6.46 -5.00
N ALA A 267 -9.37 -5.39 -4.35
CA ALA A 267 -9.83 -4.03 -4.57
C ALA A 267 -8.78 -3.07 -4.04
N ASN A 268 -8.60 -1.92 -4.69
CA ASN A 268 -7.74 -0.86 -4.18
C ASN A 268 -8.32 -0.29 -2.89
N GLU A 269 -7.53 -0.23 -1.83
CA GLU A 269 -7.77 0.62 -0.65
C GLU A 269 -9.19 0.53 -0.05
N TRP A 270 -9.89 -0.59 -0.25
CA TRP A 270 -11.24 -0.74 0.26
C TRP A 270 -11.22 -0.72 1.79
N TYR A 271 -12.22 -0.05 2.36
CA TYR A 271 -12.34 0.34 3.76
C TYR A 271 -11.46 1.53 4.16
N GLY A 272 -11.94 2.76 3.89
CA GLY A 272 -11.25 4.00 4.22
C GLY A 272 -11.19 4.32 5.73
N SER A 273 -11.99 3.66 6.58
CA SER A 273 -11.95 3.85 8.03
C SER A 273 -10.73 3.19 8.70
N TRP A 274 -10.15 3.89 9.68
CA TRP A 274 -9.07 3.38 10.55
C TRP A 274 -9.59 2.65 11.81
N ASN A 275 -10.90 2.46 11.93
CA ASN A 275 -11.59 1.86 13.09
C ASN A 275 -12.46 0.65 12.67
N ASN A 276 -13.00 -0.10 13.65
CA ASN A 276 -13.90 -1.25 13.37
C ASN A 276 -13.26 -2.28 12.40
N LEU A 277 -11.95 -2.52 12.56
CA LEU A 277 -11.10 -3.25 11.61
C LEU A 277 -11.45 -4.75 11.50
N ASP A 278 -12.26 -5.28 12.41
CA ASP A 278 -12.86 -6.60 12.28
C ASP A 278 -13.90 -6.66 11.16
N LYS A 279 -14.58 -5.55 10.81
CA LYS A 279 -15.45 -5.44 9.62
C LYS A 279 -14.65 -5.54 8.33
N TRP A 280 -13.51 -4.86 8.22
CA TRP A 280 -12.54 -5.04 7.13
C TRP A 280 -12.11 -6.52 7.02
N ALA A 281 -11.73 -7.12 8.14
CA ALA A 281 -11.28 -8.50 8.18
C ALA A 281 -12.38 -9.52 7.84
N ASN A 282 -13.62 -9.32 8.28
CA ASN A 282 -14.76 -10.19 7.99
C ASN A 282 -15.09 -10.18 6.49
N ALA A 283 -15.17 -8.99 5.89
CA ALA A 283 -15.46 -8.85 4.47
C ALA A 283 -14.36 -9.49 3.59
N TYR A 284 -13.08 -9.29 3.92
CA TYR A 284 -11.98 -9.95 3.19
C TYR A 284 -11.92 -11.47 3.39
N VAL A 285 -12.28 -11.97 4.58
CA VAL A 285 -12.45 -13.41 4.84
C VAL A 285 -13.48 -14.04 3.90
N ASP A 286 -14.58 -13.35 3.61
CA ASP A 286 -15.63 -13.88 2.72
C ASP A 286 -15.34 -13.62 1.23
N ALA A 287 -14.72 -12.48 0.89
CA ALA A 287 -14.23 -12.19 -0.47
C ALA A 287 -13.22 -13.25 -0.95
N VAL A 288 -12.22 -13.60 -0.13
CA VAL A 288 -11.23 -14.64 -0.44
C VAL A 288 -11.92 -15.99 -0.69
N LYS A 289 -12.85 -16.42 0.20
CA LYS A 289 -13.63 -17.65 0.00
C LYS A 289 -14.44 -17.63 -1.29
N ALA A 290 -15.06 -16.50 -1.64
CA ALA A 290 -15.86 -16.36 -2.85
C ALA A 290 -15.00 -16.50 -4.12
N LEU A 291 -13.82 -15.87 -4.15
CA LEU A 291 -12.87 -16.01 -5.26
C LEU A 291 -12.35 -17.45 -5.40
N ARG A 292 -11.97 -18.10 -4.29
CA ARG A 292 -11.56 -19.53 -4.30
C ARG A 292 -12.68 -20.47 -4.71
N SER A 293 -13.93 -20.18 -4.32
CA SER A 293 -15.12 -20.96 -4.71
C SER A 293 -15.44 -20.79 -6.20
N ALA A 294 -15.15 -19.61 -6.78
CA ALA A 294 -15.28 -19.36 -8.21
C ALA A 294 -14.18 -20.01 -9.06
N GLY A 295 -13.16 -20.61 -8.44
CA GLY A 295 -12.08 -21.33 -9.10
C GLY A 295 -10.79 -20.55 -9.31
N ILE A 296 -10.63 -19.36 -8.71
CA ILE A 296 -9.45 -18.51 -8.88
C ILE A 296 -8.29 -19.03 -8.01
N ARG A 297 -7.18 -19.42 -8.65
CA ARG A 297 -6.00 -20.07 -8.02
C ARG A 297 -4.74 -19.20 -7.97
N ASN A 298 -4.80 -17.99 -8.53
CA ASN A 298 -3.75 -16.98 -8.46
C ASN A 298 -3.41 -16.65 -7.00
N THR A 299 -2.20 -16.12 -6.73
CA THR A 299 -1.98 -15.42 -5.45
C THR A 299 -2.92 -14.22 -5.37
N ILE A 300 -3.54 -14.04 -4.21
CA ILE A 300 -4.44 -12.93 -3.92
C ILE A 300 -3.67 -11.89 -3.10
N MET A 301 -3.83 -10.61 -3.43
CA MET A 301 -3.32 -9.47 -2.68
C MET A 301 -4.48 -8.72 -2.01
N VAL A 302 -4.32 -8.35 -0.75
CA VAL A 302 -5.32 -7.67 0.08
C VAL A 302 -4.72 -6.40 0.67
N ASP A 303 -5.31 -5.25 0.35
CA ASP A 303 -4.85 -3.95 0.84
C ASP A 303 -5.27 -3.72 2.29
N SER A 304 -4.38 -3.08 3.06
CA SER A 304 -4.67 -2.64 4.41
C SER A 304 -5.78 -1.59 4.43
N ALA A 305 -6.53 -1.55 5.54
CA ALA A 305 -7.60 -0.56 5.75
C ALA A 305 -7.04 0.88 5.76
N GLY A 306 -7.92 1.87 5.87
CA GLY A 306 -7.54 3.26 6.07
C GLY A 306 -6.82 3.85 4.86
N TRP A 307 -7.38 3.66 3.65
CA TRP A 307 -6.78 4.08 2.39
C TRP A 307 -5.39 3.44 2.17
N GLY A 308 -5.30 2.12 2.35
CA GLY A 308 -4.04 1.37 2.26
C GLY A 308 -3.05 1.61 3.42
N GLN A 309 -3.18 2.71 4.16
CA GLN A 309 -2.19 3.19 5.14
C GLN A 309 -2.34 2.61 6.56
N CYS A 310 -3.49 2.05 6.94
CA CYS A 310 -3.71 1.48 8.28
C CYS A 310 -3.12 0.07 8.40
N ALA A 311 -1.79 -0.06 8.30
CA ALA A 311 -1.03 -1.32 8.40
C ALA A 311 -1.38 -2.18 9.65
N LYS A 312 -1.86 -1.54 10.71
CA LYS A 312 -2.43 -2.16 11.92
C LYS A 312 -3.53 -3.18 11.61
N SER A 313 -4.35 -2.96 10.57
CA SER A 313 -5.39 -3.89 10.11
C SER A 313 -4.82 -5.27 9.77
N VAL A 314 -3.78 -5.32 8.93
CA VAL A 314 -3.05 -6.53 8.57
C VAL A 314 -2.32 -7.12 9.79
N ALA A 315 -1.65 -6.30 10.60
CA ALA A 315 -0.95 -6.76 11.80
C ALA A 315 -1.87 -7.37 12.88
N GLN A 316 -3.15 -6.95 12.94
CA GLN A 316 -4.13 -7.50 13.88
C GLN A 316 -4.96 -8.66 13.31
N TYR A 317 -5.32 -8.63 12.02
CA TYR A 317 -6.29 -9.56 11.43
C TYR A 317 -5.84 -10.25 10.14
N GLY A 318 -4.64 -9.96 9.60
CA GLY A 318 -4.13 -10.62 8.39
C GLY A 318 -4.03 -12.14 8.54
N GLU A 319 -3.66 -12.65 9.73
CA GLU A 319 -3.67 -14.08 10.05
C GLU A 319 -5.06 -14.71 9.89
N LYS A 320 -6.15 -13.97 10.14
CA LYS A 320 -7.53 -14.44 10.01
C LYS A 320 -7.94 -14.55 8.54
N ILE A 321 -7.57 -13.56 7.72
CA ILE A 321 -7.82 -13.57 6.27
C ILE A 321 -7.00 -14.67 5.59
N PHE A 322 -5.69 -14.74 5.88
CA PHE A 322 -4.80 -15.78 5.38
C PHE A 322 -5.28 -17.18 5.78
N ASN A 323 -5.80 -17.35 7.01
CA ASN A 323 -6.32 -18.63 7.43
C ASN A 323 -7.66 -19.01 6.80
N ALA A 324 -8.47 -18.04 6.38
CA ALA A 324 -9.71 -18.28 5.64
C ALA A 324 -9.47 -18.69 4.17
N ASP A 325 -8.28 -18.44 3.60
CA ASP A 325 -7.90 -18.99 2.31
C ASP A 325 -7.67 -20.52 2.41
N PRO A 326 -8.48 -21.38 1.78
CA PRO A 326 -8.21 -22.82 1.71
C PRO A 326 -6.89 -23.14 1.00
N GLU A 327 -6.38 -22.26 0.12
CA GLU A 327 -5.11 -22.45 -0.58
C GLU A 327 -3.90 -21.87 0.17
N LYS A 328 -4.11 -21.10 1.25
CA LYS A 328 -3.06 -20.39 1.99
C LYS A 328 -2.13 -19.60 1.05
N ASN A 329 -2.72 -18.86 0.11
CA ASN A 329 -2.05 -18.17 -0.98
C ASN A 329 -2.55 -16.71 -1.13
N THR A 330 -2.65 -16.03 0.02
CA THR A 330 -2.96 -14.60 0.15
C THR A 330 -1.75 -13.87 0.72
N MET A 331 -1.42 -12.72 0.14
CA MET A 331 -0.44 -11.75 0.64
C MET A 331 -1.14 -10.40 0.90
N PHE A 332 -0.45 -9.47 1.55
CA PHE A 332 -1.00 -8.19 1.96
C PHE A 332 -0.24 -7.01 1.37
N SER A 333 -0.93 -5.91 1.13
CA SER A 333 -0.37 -4.62 0.72
C SER A 333 -0.50 -3.59 1.84
N ILE A 334 0.51 -2.74 2.01
CA ILE A 334 0.41 -1.45 2.70
C ILE A 334 0.73 -0.38 1.67
N HIS A 335 -0.03 0.71 1.65
CA HIS A 335 0.31 1.89 0.85
C HIS A 335 1.01 2.89 1.77
N MET A 336 2.18 3.39 1.35
CA MET A 336 3.03 4.25 2.17
C MET A 336 3.08 5.67 1.60
N TYR A 337 2.08 6.45 2.00
CA TYR A 337 2.07 7.92 1.93
C TYR A 337 2.39 8.48 3.34
N GLY A 338 2.05 9.73 3.67
CA GLY A 338 2.54 10.39 4.90
C GLY A 338 2.20 9.64 6.20
N SER A 339 0.97 9.14 6.32
CA SER A 339 0.47 8.46 7.53
C SER A 339 1.13 7.10 7.80
N ALA A 340 1.60 6.39 6.76
CA ALA A 340 2.22 5.07 6.90
C ALA A 340 3.74 5.04 6.61
N GLY A 341 4.25 6.05 5.90
CA GLY A 341 5.63 6.14 5.39
C GLY A 341 6.41 7.38 5.82
N GLY A 342 5.83 8.36 6.52
CA GLY A 342 6.47 9.65 6.83
C GLY A 342 7.66 9.66 7.80
N ASN A 343 8.23 8.51 8.15
CA ASN A 343 9.60 8.35 8.69
C ASN A 343 9.95 6.87 8.96
N LYS A 344 11.25 6.64 9.15
CA LYS A 344 11.87 5.37 9.59
C LYS A 344 11.11 4.64 10.71
N ASN A 345 10.61 5.32 11.73
CA ASN A 345 9.91 4.65 12.83
C ASN A 345 8.53 4.11 12.41
N GLN A 346 7.74 4.87 11.63
CA GLN A 346 6.50 4.38 11.01
C GLN A 346 6.80 3.21 10.05
N ILE A 347 7.72 3.39 9.09
CA ILE A 347 8.07 2.38 8.08
C ILE A 347 8.49 1.07 8.73
N LYS A 348 9.43 1.13 9.69
CA LYS A 348 9.88 -0.03 10.47
C LYS A 348 8.72 -0.71 11.17
N THR A 349 7.91 0.04 11.92
CA THR A 349 6.82 -0.50 12.75
C THR A 349 5.77 -1.18 11.88
N ASN A 350 5.41 -0.57 10.75
CA ASN A 350 4.40 -1.08 9.83
C ASN A 350 4.87 -2.38 9.13
N ILE A 351 6.12 -2.43 8.65
CA ILE A 351 6.70 -3.63 8.04
C ILE A 351 6.94 -4.74 9.08
N ASP A 352 7.63 -4.42 10.19
CA ASP A 352 8.01 -5.41 11.20
C ASP A 352 6.78 -6.07 11.85
N ASN A 353 5.71 -5.32 12.13
CA ASN A 353 4.50 -5.86 12.72
C ASN A 353 3.77 -6.88 11.82
N VAL A 354 3.82 -6.73 10.49
CA VAL A 354 3.24 -7.71 9.57
C VAL A 354 4.15 -8.92 9.39
N LEU A 355 5.47 -8.71 9.25
CA LEU A 355 6.43 -9.81 9.13
C LEU A 355 6.50 -10.69 10.39
N ASN A 356 6.37 -10.09 11.58
CA ASN A 356 6.28 -10.79 12.86
C ASN A 356 5.02 -11.67 13.00
N LYS A 357 4.03 -11.52 12.12
CA LYS A 357 2.87 -12.42 11.99
C LYS A 357 3.08 -13.55 10.97
N ASN A 358 4.29 -13.68 10.41
CA ASN A 358 4.63 -14.62 9.35
C ASN A 358 3.75 -14.46 8.08
N LEU A 359 3.36 -13.22 7.77
CA LEU A 359 2.54 -12.87 6.61
C LEU A 359 3.41 -12.25 5.51
N CYS A 360 3.11 -12.59 4.25
CA CYS A 360 3.78 -11.99 3.11
C CYS A 360 3.25 -10.58 2.83
N LEU A 361 4.17 -9.63 2.61
CA LEU A 361 3.91 -8.20 2.48
C LEU A 361 4.54 -7.62 1.20
N VAL A 362 3.82 -6.70 0.57
CA VAL A 362 4.33 -5.72 -0.39
C VAL A 362 3.98 -4.31 0.08
N ILE A 363 4.79 -3.32 -0.26
CA ILE A 363 4.38 -1.92 -0.28
C ILE A 363 3.79 -1.65 -1.67
N GLY A 364 2.47 -1.82 -1.82
CA GLY A 364 1.80 -1.85 -3.13
C GLY A 364 1.66 -0.48 -3.80
N GLU A 365 1.75 0.58 -3.01
CA GLU A 365 1.91 1.96 -3.46
C GLU A 365 2.82 2.71 -2.47
N PHE A 366 3.61 3.64 -2.98
CA PHE A 366 4.29 4.68 -2.19
C PHE A 366 4.71 5.83 -3.11
N GLY A 367 4.81 7.03 -2.53
CA GLY A 367 5.36 8.22 -3.16
C GLY A 367 6.57 8.77 -2.39
N TRP A 368 6.99 9.98 -2.72
CA TRP A 368 7.98 10.77 -1.97
C TRP A 368 7.36 11.87 -1.09
N ASN A 369 6.11 12.24 -1.39
CA ASN A 369 5.30 13.22 -0.67
C ASN A 369 3.82 12.87 -0.92
N HIS A 370 2.91 13.38 -0.11
CA HIS A 370 1.47 13.26 -0.34
C HIS A 370 0.67 14.35 0.41
N SER A 371 -0.65 14.41 0.20
CA SER A 371 -1.56 15.35 0.86
C SER A 371 -1.62 15.22 2.38
N ASP A 372 -1.19 14.09 2.95
CA ASP A 372 -1.08 13.83 4.38
C ASP A 372 0.37 13.90 4.92
N GLY A 373 1.34 14.28 4.07
CA GLY A 373 2.71 14.64 4.49
C GLY A 373 3.84 14.06 3.63
N ASP A 374 5.04 14.44 4.02
CA ASP A 374 6.34 13.94 3.53
C ASP A 374 6.45 12.41 3.67
N VAL A 375 7.23 11.76 2.79
CA VAL A 375 7.43 10.30 2.79
C VAL A 375 8.91 9.96 2.71
N ASP A 376 9.41 9.18 3.68
CA ASP A 376 10.82 8.77 3.79
C ASP A 376 11.11 7.59 2.83
N GLU A 377 10.96 7.87 1.53
CA GLU A 377 10.86 6.91 0.43
C GLU A 377 12.19 6.18 0.16
N ASP A 378 13.29 6.88 0.35
CA ASP A 378 14.65 6.33 0.40
C ASP A 378 14.77 5.25 1.49
N TYR A 379 14.14 5.47 2.65
CA TYR A 379 14.09 4.46 3.70
C TYR A 379 13.06 3.36 3.45
N ILE A 380 11.96 3.62 2.74
CA ILE A 380 11.05 2.56 2.25
C ILE A 380 11.85 1.60 1.35
N MET A 381 12.56 2.13 0.34
CA MET A 381 13.37 1.33 -0.57
C MET A 381 14.50 0.58 0.16
N GLN A 382 15.20 1.25 1.09
CA GLN A 382 16.23 0.63 1.93
C GLN A 382 15.67 -0.51 2.79
N TYR A 383 14.61 -0.25 3.58
CA TYR A 383 14.09 -1.22 4.54
C TYR A 383 13.40 -2.40 3.86
N CYS A 384 12.69 -2.15 2.75
CA CYS A 384 12.15 -3.22 1.92
C CYS A 384 13.26 -4.10 1.34
N SER A 385 14.41 -3.52 0.97
CA SER A 385 15.58 -4.27 0.51
C SER A 385 16.31 -5.01 1.63
N GLN A 386 16.32 -4.49 2.85
CA GLN A 386 16.84 -5.18 4.04
C GLN A 386 15.95 -6.37 4.47
N LYS A 387 14.65 -6.32 4.18
CA LYS A 387 13.65 -7.30 4.66
C LYS A 387 13.13 -8.27 3.59
N ASN A 388 13.63 -8.21 2.36
CA ASN A 388 13.06 -8.88 1.18
C ASN A 388 11.56 -8.57 0.95
N VAL A 389 11.08 -7.42 1.41
CA VAL A 389 9.72 -6.96 1.15
C VAL A 389 9.67 -6.34 -0.25
N GLY A 390 8.59 -6.63 -0.97
CA GLY A 390 8.35 -6.05 -2.30
C GLY A 390 7.94 -4.58 -2.21
N TYR A 391 8.22 -3.79 -3.25
CA TYR A 391 7.61 -2.46 -3.40
C TYR A 391 7.14 -2.22 -4.84
N ILE A 392 6.10 -1.42 -4.99
CA ILE A 392 5.54 -0.94 -6.24
C ILE A 392 5.24 0.55 -6.07
N ALA A 393 5.90 1.43 -6.82
CA ALA A 393 5.77 2.88 -6.65
C ALA A 393 4.52 3.45 -7.33
N TRP A 394 3.99 4.56 -6.82
CA TRP A 394 2.92 5.32 -7.47
C TRP A 394 3.49 6.62 -8.08
N SER A 395 3.22 6.93 -9.35
CA SER A 395 2.76 6.04 -10.43
C SER A 395 3.38 6.48 -11.76
N TRP A 396 3.34 5.63 -12.80
CA TRP A 396 4.13 5.83 -14.01
C TRP A 396 3.96 7.22 -14.63
N LYS A 397 2.71 7.58 -14.90
CA LYS A 397 2.27 8.86 -15.46
C LYS A 397 0.74 8.96 -15.35
N GLY A 398 0.23 10.18 -15.24
CA GLY A 398 -1.18 10.52 -15.39
C GLY A 398 -1.89 10.96 -14.12
N ASN A 399 -1.12 11.34 -13.09
CA ASN A 399 -1.67 11.95 -11.89
C ASN A 399 -2.28 13.32 -12.21
N GLY A 400 -3.24 13.76 -11.39
CA GLY A 400 -3.94 15.03 -11.56
C GLY A 400 -4.69 15.43 -10.30
N GLY A 401 -4.99 16.72 -10.17
CA GLY A 401 -5.73 17.27 -9.03
C GLY A 401 -4.84 17.71 -7.86
N GLY A 402 -3.59 18.10 -8.13
CA GLY A 402 -2.64 18.55 -7.11
C GLY A 402 -1.69 17.47 -6.57
N VAL A 403 -1.65 16.30 -7.21
CA VAL A 403 -0.71 15.18 -6.92
C VAL A 403 0.15 14.81 -8.14
N GLU A 404 0.26 15.71 -9.12
CA GLU A 404 1.06 15.55 -10.34
C GLU A 404 2.55 15.28 -10.05
N TYR A 405 3.04 15.65 -8.87
CA TYR A 405 4.40 15.34 -8.39
C TYR A 405 4.67 13.84 -8.17
N LEU A 406 3.65 12.97 -8.25
CA LEU A 406 3.79 11.52 -8.22
C LEU A 406 3.99 10.88 -9.60
N ASP A 407 3.95 11.65 -10.69
CA ASP A 407 4.35 11.14 -12.01
C ASP A 407 5.83 10.76 -12.00
N ILE A 408 6.13 9.47 -12.16
CA ILE A 408 7.48 8.92 -12.30
C ILE A 408 8.11 9.34 -13.64
N SER A 409 7.29 9.57 -14.67
CA SER A 409 7.74 9.96 -16.01
C SER A 409 6.92 11.11 -16.60
N TYR A 410 7.60 12.08 -17.20
CA TYR A 410 6.96 13.18 -17.92
C TYR A 410 6.44 12.75 -19.29
N ASP A 411 7.02 11.72 -19.92
CA ASP A 411 6.54 11.05 -21.14
C ASP A 411 6.06 9.62 -20.87
N TRP A 412 5.22 9.05 -21.75
CA TRP A 412 4.70 7.69 -21.56
C TRP A 412 5.73 6.61 -21.88
N GLU A 413 6.67 6.92 -22.77
CA GLU A 413 7.71 6.06 -23.29
C GLU A 413 8.90 5.89 -22.32
N GLY A 414 9.05 6.79 -21.35
CA GLY A 414 10.05 6.70 -20.27
C GLY A 414 11.42 7.28 -20.61
N ASN A 415 11.49 8.24 -21.54
CA ASN A 415 12.73 8.92 -21.91
C ASN A 415 13.05 10.08 -20.95
N ASN A 416 12.04 10.64 -20.27
CA ASN A 416 12.16 11.82 -19.42
C ASN A 416 11.52 11.57 -18.04
N LEU A 417 12.24 10.87 -17.17
CA LEU A 417 11.84 10.64 -15.78
C LEU A 417 11.81 11.97 -14.98
N SER A 418 10.89 12.08 -14.03
CA SER A 418 10.90 13.14 -13.01
C SER A 418 12.00 12.92 -11.97
N ASP A 419 12.28 13.89 -11.10
CA ASP A 419 13.22 13.71 -9.98
C ASP A 419 12.82 12.52 -9.09
N TRP A 420 11.52 12.33 -8.87
CA TRP A 420 10.94 11.14 -8.21
C TRP A 420 11.30 9.85 -8.97
N GLY A 421 11.04 9.80 -10.28
CA GLY A 421 11.39 8.66 -11.11
C GLY A 421 12.91 8.39 -11.19
N VAL A 422 13.73 9.44 -11.18
CA VAL A 422 15.19 9.34 -11.14
C VAL A 422 15.65 8.72 -9.84
N ASN A 423 15.10 9.12 -8.68
CA ASN A 423 15.40 8.48 -7.40
C ASN A 423 14.94 7.02 -7.41
N LEU A 424 13.64 6.76 -7.57
CA LEU A 424 13.03 5.43 -7.60
C LEU A 424 13.78 4.42 -8.48
N VAL A 425 14.18 4.84 -9.69
CA VAL A 425 14.81 3.92 -10.65
C VAL A 425 16.30 3.73 -10.37
N ASN A 426 17.04 4.79 -10.00
CA ASN A 426 18.51 4.77 -10.01
C ASN A 426 19.18 4.79 -8.63
N ASN A 427 18.44 5.00 -7.53
CA ASN A 427 18.92 4.90 -6.15
C ASN A 427 19.64 3.57 -5.89
N THR A 428 20.53 3.53 -4.89
CA THR A 428 21.20 2.31 -4.39
C THR A 428 20.22 1.17 -4.07
N TYR A 429 19.03 1.51 -3.57
CA TYR A 429 17.93 0.57 -3.28
C TYR A 429 16.80 0.61 -4.32
N GLY A 430 16.96 1.41 -5.37
CA GLY A 430 16.02 1.62 -6.45
C GLY A 430 15.87 0.41 -7.39
N ILE A 431 14.95 0.53 -8.34
CA ILE A 431 14.53 -0.54 -9.25
C ILE A 431 15.73 -1.11 -10.01
N ARG A 432 16.54 -0.26 -10.66
CA ARG A 432 17.66 -0.68 -11.52
C ARG A 432 18.79 -1.40 -10.76
N LYS A 433 18.85 -1.25 -9.43
CA LYS A 433 19.86 -1.89 -8.56
C LYS A 433 19.37 -3.16 -7.87
N THR A 434 18.07 -3.23 -7.54
CA THR A 434 17.52 -4.30 -6.68
C THR A 434 16.54 -5.24 -7.38
N SER A 435 15.99 -4.84 -8.53
CA SER A 435 15.06 -5.67 -9.30
C SER A 435 15.71 -6.93 -9.85
N LYS A 436 14.95 -8.03 -9.82
CA LYS A 436 15.31 -9.32 -10.43
C LYS A 436 14.08 -9.85 -11.17
N ARG A 437 14.24 -10.17 -12.46
CA ARG A 437 13.18 -10.78 -13.27
C ARG A 437 12.68 -12.07 -12.61
N CYS A 438 11.36 -12.28 -12.63
CA CYS A 438 10.74 -13.52 -12.14
C CYS A 438 11.23 -14.71 -12.99
N THR A 439 11.54 -15.86 -12.40
CA THR A 439 12.24 -16.94 -13.12
C THR A 439 11.35 -17.73 -14.08
N VAL A 440 10.07 -17.36 -14.17
CA VAL A 440 9.09 -17.88 -15.14
C VAL A 440 9.26 -17.29 -16.56
N PHE A 441 10.19 -16.34 -16.72
CA PHE A 441 10.58 -15.68 -17.97
C PHE A 441 12.05 -15.99 -18.31
#